data_AF-A0A9E1HW39-F1
#
_entry.id   AF-A0A9E1HW39-F1
#
_cell.length_a   1.000
_cell.length_b   1.000
_cell.length_c   1.000
_cell.angle_alpha   90.00
_cell.angle_beta   90.00
_cell.angle_gamma   90.00
#
_symmetry.space_group_name_H-M   'P 1'
#
loop_
_entity.id
_entity.type
_entity.pdbx_description
1 polymer ?
#
loop_
_entity_poly.entity_id
_entity_poly.type
_entity_poly.pdbx_seq_one_letter_code
_entity_poly.pdbx_strand_id
1 'polypeptide(L)' 'MEYAFYAEQIYRLKEGIVQARVLPAQEAATLGYEDGYTAQKPEGRLYVDGFDSEAAARYHLEGLTDCKIMN' A
#
# COMPACT_ATOMS: atom_id res chain seq x y z
N MET A 1 8.63 9.44 -11.18
CA MET A 1 8.30 8.53 -10.06
C MET A 1 9.57 7.85 -9.66
N GLU A 2 9.83 7.82 -8.36
CA GLU A 2 11.05 7.24 -7.78
C GLU A 2 11.06 5.71 -7.87
N TYR A 3 9.88 5.08 -7.78
CA TYR A 3 9.72 3.64 -7.75
C TYR A 3 8.79 3.13 -8.87
N ALA A 4 8.94 1.85 -9.22
CA ALA A 4 8.14 1.19 -10.25
C ALA A 4 6.80 0.64 -9.72
N PHE A 5 6.72 0.36 -8.41
CA PHE A 5 5.56 -0.17 -7.73
C PHE A 5 5.34 0.53 -6.40
N TYR A 6 4.10 0.55 -5.94
CA TYR A 6 3.71 1.14 -4.66
C TYR A 6 2.79 0.18 -3.91
N ALA A 7 3.08 -0.06 -2.63
CA ALA A 7 2.24 -0.85 -1.75
C ALA A 7 1.26 0.07 -1.02
N GLU A 8 0.01 0.10 -1.47
CA GLU A 8 -1.07 0.79 -0.75
C GLU A 8 -1.52 -0.11 0.41
N GLN A 9 -1.53 0.42 1.63
CA GLN A 9 -1.90 -0.29 2.85
C GLN A 9 -2.89 0.55 3.66
N ILE A 10 -4.08 0.00 3.94
CA ILE A 10 -5.04 0.64 4.82
C ILE A 10 -5.24 -0.19 6.09
N TYR A 11 -4.81 0.38 7.21
CA TYR A 11 -5.02 -0.22 8.52
C TYR A 11 -6.43 0.06 9.00
N ARG A 12 -7.28 -0.97 8.96
CA ARG A 12 -8.68 -0.90 9.35
C ARG A 12 -8.81 -1.03 10.86
N LEU A 13 -8.74 0.11 11.56
CA LEU A 13 -8.71 0.19 13.02
C LEU A 13 -9.83 -0.59 13.73
N LYS A 14 -11.02 -0.67 13.16
CA LYS A 14 -12.15 -1.41 13.75
C LYS A 14 -12.04 -2.92 13.57
N GLU A 15 -11.40 -3.36 12.50
CA GLU A 15 -11.29 -4.77 12.12
C GLU A 15 -9.96 -5.39 12.60
N GLY A 16 -8.96 -4.56 12.91
CA GLY A 16 -7.63 -5.02 13.32
C GLY A 16 -6.82 -5.64 12.19
N ILE A 17 -7.21 -5.41 10.93
CA ILE A 17 -6.54 -5.97 9.75
C ILE A 17 -5.88 -4.89 8.90
N VAL A 18 -4.89 -5.30 8.11
CA VAL A 18 -4.39 -4.50 6.98
C VAL A 18 -5.08 -5.00 5.72
N GLN A 19 -5.65 -4.09 4.94
CA GLN A 19 -5.96 -4.37 3.54
C GLN A 19 -4.90 -3.69 2.68
N ALA A 20 -4.38 -4.42 1.71
CA ALA A 20 -3.32 -3.89 0.87
C ALA A 20 -3.50 -4.26 -0.60
N ARG A 21 -2.86 -3.51 -1.48
CA ARG A 21 -2.70 -3.86 -2.90
C ARG A 21 -1.39 -3.28 -3.42
N VAL A 22 -0.87 -3.90 -4.47
CA VAL A 22 0.30 -3.39 -5.19
C VAL A 22 -0.19 -2.64 -6.43
N LEU A 23 0.26 -1.40 -6.58
CA LEU A 23 -0.07 -0.54 -7.70
C LEU A 23 1.17 -0.35 -8.57
N PRO A 24 1.05 -0.46 -9.91
CA PRO A 24 2.05 0.09 -10.81
C PRO A 24 2.18 1.59 -10.58
N ALA A 25 3.38 2.12 -10.78
CA ALA A 25 3.67 3.53 -10.55
C ALA A 25 2.68 4.46 -11.29
N GLN A 26 2.28 4.11 -12.52
CA GLN A 26 1.31 4.90 -13.28
C GLN A 26 -0.05 5.04 -12.57
N GLU A 27 -0.53 4.00 -11.89
CA GLU A 27 -1.77 4.04 -11.10
C GLU A 27 -1.58 4.79 -9.79
N ALA A 28 -0.43 4.64 -9.14
CA ALA A 28 -0.10 5.43 -7.95
C ALA A 28 -0.09 6.93 -8.26
N ALA A 29 0.46 7.33 -9.41
CA ALA A 29 0.48 8.71 -9.86
C ALA A 29 -0.92 9.28 -10.15
N THR A 30 -1.85 8.51 -10.72
CA THR A 30 -3.23 9.00 -10.94
C THR A 30 -3.96 9.23 -9.61
N LEU A 31 -3.59 8.49 -8.57
CA LEU A 31 -4.09 8.67 -7.21
C LEU A 31 -3.35 9.77 -6.42
N GLY A 32 -2.27 10.33 -6.98
CA GLY A 32 -1.44 11.33 -6.33
C GLY A 32 -0.59 10.76 -5.18
N TYR A 33 -0.26 9.48 -5.24
CA TYR A 33 0.58 8.83 -4.23
C TYR A 33 2.06 8.98 -4.54
N GLU A 34 2.81 9.18 -3.46
CA GLU A 34 4.26 9.22 -3.42
C GLU A 34 4.75 8.27 -2.33
N ASP A 35 6.05 7.95 -2.33
CA ASP A 35 6.64 7.14 -1.27
C ASP A 35 6.50 7.85 0.09
N GLY A 36 6.15 7.10 1.12
CA GLY A 36 5.85 7.63 2.45
C GLY A 36 4.55 8.42 2.56
N TYR A 37 3.69 8.41 1.52
CA TYR A 37 2.39 9.06 1.59
C TYR A 37 1.53 8.43 2.70
N THR A 38 0.92 9.27 3.53
CA THR A 38 -0.04 8.82 4.54
C THR A 38 -1.29 9.70 4.56
N ALA A 39 -2.44 9.09 4.86
CA ALA A 39 -3.68 9.83 5.01
C ALA A 39 -4.62 9.16 6.03
N GLN A 40 -5.37 9.99 6.75
CA GLN A 40 -6.53 9.50 7.50
C GLN A 40 -7.71 9.34 6.54
N LYS A 41 -8.29 8.15 6.48
CA LYS A 41 -9.53 7.84 5.74
C LYS A 41 -10.64 7.43 6.72
N PRO A 42 -11.92 7.48 6.33
CA PRO A 42 -13.02 7.00 7.15
C PRO A 42 -12.88 5.54 7.60
N GLU A 43 -12.31 4.70 6.74
CA GLU A 43 -12.14 3.25 6.92
C GLU A 43 -10.85 2.87 7.68
N GLY A 44 -9.90 3.79 7.83
CA GLY A 44 -8.61 3.48 8.44
C GLY A 44 -7.52 4.50 8.17
N ARG A 45 -6.29 4.17 8.55
CA ARG A 45 -5.12 4.96 8.19
C ARG A 45 -4.43 4.33 6.99
N LEU A 46 -4.25 5.15 5.96
CA LEU A 46 -3.61 4.79 4.71
C LEU A 46 -2.12 5.09 4.77
N TYR A 47 -1.31 4.16 4.27
CA TYR A 47 0.12 4.25 4.07
C TYR A 47 0.44 3.80 2.64
N VAL A 48 1.40 4.44 2.00
CA VAL A 48 1.90 4.06 0.70
C VAL A 48 3.41 4.08 0.72
N ASP A 49 4.02 2.95 0.38
CA ASP A 49 5.47 2.75 0.33
C ASP A 49 5.88 2.35 -1.09
N GLY A 50 6.97 2.91 -1.59
CA GLY A 50 7.51 2.66 -2.92
C GLY A 50 8.50 1.49 -2.98
N PHE A 51 8.48 0.74 -4.09
CA PHE A 51 9.33 -0.42 -4.33
C PHE A 51 9.82 -0.52 -5.78
N ASP A 52 11.04 -1.01 -5.96
CA ASP A 52 11.64 -1.23 -7.29
C ASP A 52 10.99 -2.37 -8.08
N SER A 53 10.29 -3.30 -7.41
CA SER A 53 9.62 -4.43 -8.07
C SER A 53 8.32 -4.84 -7.37
N GLU A 54 7.40 -5.42 -8.14
CA GLU A 54 6.14 -5.98 -7.61
C GLU A 54 6.43 -7.05 -6.55
N ALA A 55 7.43 -7.90 -6.79
CA ALA A 55 7.82 -8.96 -5.87
C ALA A 55 8.28 -8.40 -4.52
N ALA A 56 9.05 -7.30 -4.50
CA ALA A 56 9.47 -6.64 -3.28
C ALA A 56 8.27 -6.03 -2.52
N ALA A 57 7.36 -5.37 -3.24
CA ALA A 57 6.14 -4.83 -2.65
C ALA A 57 5.26 -5.94 -2.03
N ARG A 58 5.08 -7.05 -2.75
CA ARG A 58 4.32 -8.21 -2.25
C ARG A 58 4.99 -8.86 -1.05
N TYR A 59 6.30 -9.06 -1.10
CA TYR A 59 7.06 -9.63 0.02
C TYR A 59 6.93 -8.77 1.29
N HIS A 60 7.00 -7.44 1.15
CA HIS A 60 6.74 -6.52 2.25
C HIS A 60 5.33 -6.73 2.85
N LEU A 61 4.30 -6.76 1.99
CA LEU A 61 2.91 -6.93 2.41
C LEU A 61 2.64 -8.30 3.06
N GLU A 62 3.27 -9.36 2.58
CA GLU A 62 3.17 -10.72 3.14
C GLU A 62 3.82 -10.82 4.54
N GLY A 63 4.77 -9.93 4.85
CA GLY A 63 5.39 -9.82 6.17
C GLY A 63 4.51 -9.12 7.22
N LEU A 64 3.41 -8.48 6.82
CA LEU A 64 2.50 -7.78 7.72
C LEU A 64 1.54 -8.74 8.42
N THR A 65 1.35 -8.55 9.73
CA THR A 65 0.38 -9.33 10.51
C THR A 65 -1.06 -9.01 10.07
N ASP A 66 -1.88 -10.04 9.90
CA ASP A 66 -3.29 -9.93 9.50
C ASP A 66 -3.53 -9.06 8.24
N CYS A 67 -2.61 -9.17 7.27
CA CYS A 67 -2.68 -8.48 5.98
C CYS A 67 -3.45 -9.30 4.93
N LYS A 68 -4.40 -8.63 4.29
CA LYS A 68 -5.16 -9.14 3.14
C LYS A 68 -4.73 -8.37 1.90
N ILE A 69 -3.91 -9.02 1.09
CA ILE A 69 -3.50 -8.50 -0.22
C ILE A 69 -4.66 -8.74 -1.19
N MET A 70 -5.18 -7.67 -1.75
CA MET A 70 -6.22 -7.66 -2.76
C MET A 70 -5.55 -7.77 -4.14
N ASN A 71 -6.07 -8.65 -4.99
CA ASN A 71 -5.60 -8.81 -6.38
C ASN A 71 -6.12 -7.67 -7.27
#